data_AF-A0A2T9K057-F1
#
_entry.id   AF-A0A2T9K057-F1
#
_cell.length_a   1.000
_cell.length_b   1.000
_cell.length_c   1.000
_cell.angle_alpha   90.00
_cell.angle_beta   90.00
_cell.angle_gamma   90.00
#
_symmetry.space_group_name_H-M   'P 1'
#
loop_
_entity.id
_entity.type
_entity.pdbx_description
1 polymer ?
#
loop_
_entity_poly.entity_id
_entity_poly.type
_entity_poly.pdbx_seq_one_letter_code
_entity_poly.pdbx_strand_id
1 'polypeptide(L)'
;MEVTLKPDLEQFARDCVADGRYENVGDVVRAALTLLQEQEERRARLSDSLDQAMAEADREGCFTAAEIAAEMKAAIEATSRETVK
;
A
#
# COMPACT_ATOMS: atom_id res chain seq x y z
N MET A 1 6.26 26.39 -12.70
CA MET A 1 5.87 25.42 -13.73
C MET A 1 4.43 25.74 -14.09
N GLU A 2 4.14 26.03 -15.36
CA GLU A 2 2.77 26.31 -15.80
C GLU A 2 2.11 24.99 -16.22
N VAL A 3 0.91 24.72 -15.74
CA VAL A 3 0.21 23.45 -15.97
C VAL A 3 -1.18 23.79 -16.49
N THR A 4 -1.47 23.39 -17.72
CA THR A 4 -2.80 23.56 -18.31
C THR A 4 -3.67 22.38 -17.93
N LEU A 5 -4.78 22.65 -17.25
CA LEU A 5 -5.75 21.64 -16.85
C LEU A 5 -6.87 21.58 -17.89
N LYS A 6 -7.53 20.41 -17.98
CA LYS A 6 -8.79 20.32 -18.71
C LYS A 6 -9.86 21.15 -17.98
N PRO A 7 -10.86 21.71 -18.69
CA PRO A 7 -11.90 22.54 -18.08
C PRO A 7 -12.56 21.90 -16.85
N ASP A 8 -12.85 20.60 -16.92
CA ASP A 8 -13.47 19.84 -15.82
C ASP A 8 -12.58 19.78 -14.56
N LEU A 9 -11.26 19.66 -14.75
CA LEU A 9 -10.28 19.64 -13.65
C LEU A 9 -10.07 21.03 -13.06
N GLU A 10 -10.13 22.08 -13.89
CA GLU A 10 -10.12 23.46 -13.39
C GLU A 10 -11.34 23.74 -12.52
N GLN A 11 -12.53 23.31 -12.95
CA GLN A 11 -13.75 23.49 -12.18
C GLN A 11 -13.64 22.75 -10.84
N PHE A 12 -13.22 21.48 -10.85
CA PHE A 12 -12.99 20.71 -9.63
C PHE A 12 -12.02 21.40 -8.67
N ALA A 13 -10.91 21.92 -9.18
CA ALA A 13 -9.94 22.62 -8.35
C ALA A 13 -10.50 23.93 -7.76
N ARG A 14 -11.31 24.67 -8.53
CA ARG A 14 -12.00 25.87 -8.05
C ARG A 14 -13.01 25.53 -6.95
N ASP A 15 -13.77 24.45 -7.11
CA ASP A 15 -14.75 24.01 -6.10
C ASP A 15 -14.05 23.61 -4.80
N CYS A 16 -12.91 22.93 -4.88
CA CYS A 16 -12.11 22.55 -3.70
C CYS A 16 -11.57 23.76 -2.93
N VAL A 17 -11.23 24.85 -3.64
CA VAL A 17 -10.83 26.13 -3.02
C VAL A 17 -12.04 26.86 -2.44
N ALA A 18 -13.17 26.87 -3.15
CA ALA A 18 -14.41 27.51 -2.70
C ALA A 18 -14.96 26.87 -1.40
N ASP A 19 -14.79 25.56 -1.25
CA ASP A 19 -15.12 24.82 -0.03
C ASP A 19 -14.18 25.13 1.16
N GLY A 20 -13.12 25.91 0.94
CA GLY A 20 -12.10 26.23 1.95
C GLY A 20 -11.17 25.06 2.30
N ARG A 21 -11.22 23.95 1.54
CA ARG A 21 -10.34 22.79 1.75
C ARG A 21 -8.89 23.07 1.33
N TYR A 22 -8.69 24.03 0.44
CA TYR A 22 -7.39 24.45 -0.08
C TYR A 22 -7.35 25.96 -0.29
N GLU A 23 -6.18 26.59 -0.12
CA GLU A 23 -6.03 28.05 -0.27
C GLU A 23 -6.02 28.49 -1.74
N ASN A 24 -5.47 27.66 -2.62
CA ASN A 24 -5.37 27.95 -4.05
C ASN A 24 -5.35 26.66 -4.89
N VAL A 25 -5.54 26.82 -6.21
CA VAL A 25 -5.52 25.71 -7.18
C VAL A 25 -4.19 24.95 -7.18
N GLY A 26 -3.07 25.65 -6.94
CA GLY A 26 -1.75 25.04 -6.87
C GLY A 26 -1.61 24.02 -5.73
N ASP A 27 -2.24 24.28 -4.59
CA ASP A 27 -2.24 23.36 -3.46
C ASP A 27 -3.10 22.11 -3.74
N VAL A 28 -4.21 22.28 -4.45
CA VAL A 28 -5.02 21.14 -4.93
C VAL A 28 -4.20 20.25 -5.85
N VAL A 29 -3.49 20.84 -6.83
CA VAL A 29 -2.66 20.11 -7.78
C VAL A 29 -1.50 19.41 -7.07
N ARG A 30 -0.86 20.08 -6.11
CA ARG A 30 0.21 19.46 -5.31
C ARG A 30 -0.31 18.25 -4.54
N ALA A 31 -1.42 18.39 -3.83
CA ALA A 31 -2.04 17.31 -3.08
C ALA A 31 -2.43 16.13 -3.98
N ALA A 32 -3.00 16.42 -5.16
CA ALA A 32 -3.35 15.39 -6.15
C ALA A 32 -2.11 14.63 -6.66
N LEU A 33 -1.02 15.34 -6.95
CA LEU A 33 0.24 14.72 -7.40
C LEU A 33 0.93 13.92 -6.29
N THR A 34 0.91 14.41 -5.04
CA THR A 34 1.41 13.65 -3.88
C THR A 34 0.63 12.35 -3.72
N LEU A 35 -0.70 12.40 -3.79
CA LEU A 35 -1.54 11.20 -3.70
C LEU A 35 -1.27 10.23 -4.86
N LEU A 36 -1.07 10.75 -6.08
CA LEU A 36 -0.68 9.92 -7.22
C LEU A 36 0.67 9.24 -6.98
N GLN A 37 1.67 9.99 -6.51
CA GLN A 37 2.99 9.45 -6.20
C GLN A 37 2.91 8.33 -5.16
N GLU A 38 2.16 8.53 -4.07
CA GLU A 38 1.97 7.51 -3.04
C GLU A 38 1.32 6.24 -3.59
N GLN A 39 0.34 6.37 -4.49
CA GLN A 39 -0.31 5.24 -5.14
C GLN A 39 0.66 4.47 -6.06
N GLU A 40 1.47 5.18 -6.83
CA GLU A 40 2.49 4.58 -7.70
C GLU A 40 3.56 3.86 -6.88
N GLU A 41 4.05 4.48 -5.80
CA GLU A 41 5.00 3.85 -4.89
C GLU A 41 4.43 2.60 -4.23
N ARG A 42 3.17 2.64 -3.80
CA ARG A 42 2.47 1.47 -3.23
C ARG A 42 2.34 0.36 -4.26
N ARG A 43 2.01 0.69 -5.51
CA ARG A 43 1.90 -0.30 -6.59
C ARG A 43 3.25 -0.95 -6.90
N ALA A 44 4.32 -0.15 -6.96
CA ALA A 44 5.67 -0.64 -7.16
C ALA A 44 6.09 -1.60 -6.03
N ARG A 45 5.91 -1.19 -4.76
CA ARG A 45 6.24 -2.04 -3.60
C ARG A 45 5.46 -3.36 -3.59
N LEU A 46 4.19 -3.33 -3.98
CA LEU A 46 3.39 -4.55 -4.07
C LEU A 46 3.93 -5.47 -5.16
N SER A 47 4.25 -4.93 -6.34
CA SER A 47 4.87 -5.71 -7.43
C SER A 47 6.17 -6.35 -6.97
N ASP A 48 7.07 -5.55 -6.39
CA ASP A 48 8.36 -6.04 -5.89
C ASP A 48 8.18 -7.13 -4.83
N SER A 49 7.20 -6.98 -3.92
CA SER A 49 6.91 -8.00 -2.90
C SER A 49 6.41 -9.32 -3.49
N LEU A 50 5.63 -9.25 -4.58
CA LEU A 50 5.12 -10.43 -5.26
C LEU A 50 6.25 -11.13 -6.03
N ASP A 51 7.07 -10.36 -6.74
CA ASP A 51 8.23 -10.89 -7.46
C ASP A 51 9.22 -11.56 -6.49
N GLN A 52 9.45 -10.95 -5.33
CA GLN A 52 10.29 -11.54 -4.28
C GLN A 52 9.69 -12.84 -3.74
N ALA A 53 8.38 -12.85 -3.41
CA ALA A 53 7.71 -14.04 -2.90
C ALA A 53 7.71 -15.19 -3.92
N MET A 54 7.56 -14.88 -5.22
CA MET A 54 7.65 -15.87 -6.29
C MET A 54 9.09 -16.42 -6.42
N ALA A 55 10.11 -15.56 -6.38
CA ALA A 55 11.50 -16.00 -6.43
C ALA A 55 11.91 -16.83 -5.19
N GLU A 56 11.34 -16.54 -4.02
CA GLU A 56 11.51 -17.34 -2.82
C GLU A 56 10.83 -18.71 -2.98
N ALA A 57 9.58 -18.74 -3.43
CA ALA A 57 8.85 -19.97 -3.74
C ALA A 57 9.58 -20.87 -4.76
N ASP A 58 10.18 -20.27 -5.80
CA ASP A 58 10.94 -21.01 -6.81
C ASP A 58 12.23 -21.63 -6.24
N ARG A 59 12.86 -20.98 -5.25
CA ARG A 59 14.12 -21.45 -4.65
C ARG A 59 13.91 -22.42 -3.49
N GLU A 60 12.96 -22.12 -2.62
CA GLU A 60 12.77 -22.78 -1.33
C GLU A 60 11.54 -23.69 -1.31
N GLY A 61 10.67 -23.57 -2.31
CA GLY A 61 9.40 -24.29 -2.39
C GLY A 61 8.25 -23.52 -1.72
N CYS A 62 7.05 -24.10 -1.82
CA CYS A 62 5.84 -23.56 -1.21
C CYS A 62 5.34 -24.48 -0.10
N PHE A 63 4.76 -23.91 0.94
CA PHE A 63 4.02 -24.66 1.95
C PHE A 63 2.52 -24.57 1.71
N THR A 64 1.82 -25.64 2.03
CA THR A 64 0.36 -25.64 2.10
C THR A 64 -0.12 -24.97 3.38
N ALA A 65 -1.35 -24.45 3.35
CA ALA A 65 -1.98 -23.89 4.54
C ALA A 65 -2.08 -24.89 5.71
N ALA A 66 -2.20 -26.20 5.41
CA ALA A 66 -2.29 -27.23 6.43
C ALA A 66 -0.94 -27.47 7.15
N GLU A 67 0.17 -27.45 6.41
CA GLU A 67 1.52 -27.59 6.96
C GLU A 67 1.85 -26.43 7.90
N ILE A 68 1.60 -25.19 7.45
CA ILE A 68 1.81 -23.99 8.27
C ILE A 68 0.90 -23.99 9.50
N ALA A 69 -0.37 -24.39 9.37
CA ALA A 69 -1.28 -24.45 10.51
C ALA A 69 -0.84 -25.50 11.56
N ALA A 70 -0.33 -26.65 11.13
CA ALA A 70 0.19 -27.66 12.01
C ALA A 70 1.45 -27.18 12.75
N GLU A 71 2.38 -26.53 12.04
CA GLU A 71 3.60 -25.96 12.62
C GLU A 71 3.28 -24.84 13.62
N MET A 72 2.41 -23.90 13.26
CA MET A 72 2.00 -22.80 14.14
C MET A 72 1.33 -23.32 15.42
N LYS A 73 0.48 -24.35 15.31
CA LYS A 73 -0.14 -25.00 16.48
C LYS A 73 0.91 -25.64 17.38
N ALA A 74 1.89 -26.34 16.81
CA ALA A 74 2.99 -26.95 17.56
C ALA A 74 3.84 -25.89 18.30
N ALA A 75 4.14 -24.77 17.65
CA ALA A 75 4.88 -23.67 18.25
C ALA A 75 4.14 -23.03 19.44
N ILE A 76 2.83 -22.79 19.30
CA ILE A 76 1.99 -22.24 20.39
C ILE A 76 1.94 -23.21 21.57
N GLU A 77 1.76 -24.50 21.33
CA GLU A 77 1.71 -25.51 22.40
C GLU A 77 3.06 -25.65 23.14
N ALA A 78 4.19 -25.49 22.45
CA ALA A 78 5.51 -25.54 23.06
C ALA A 78 5.70 -24.38 24.05
N THR A 79 5.38 -23.14 23.64
CA THR A 79 5.46 -21.94 24.49
C THR A 79 4.50 -22.02 25.69
N SER A 80 3.30 -22.57 25.46
CA SER A 80 2.30 -22.75 26.52
C SER A 80 2.74 -23.72 27.62
N ARG A 81 3.53 -24.76 27.26
CA ARG A 81 4.09 -25.71 28.23
C ARG A 81 5.24 -25.12 29.04
N GLU A 82 5.97 -24.16 28.46
CA GLU A 82 7.08 -23.47 29.13
C GLU A 82 6.58 -22.46 30.18
N THR A 83 5.36 -21.91 30.02
CA THR A 83 4.78 -20.93 30.96
C THR A 83 4.11 -21.57 32.20
N VAL A 84 3.92 -22.90 32.20
CA VAL A 84 3.23 -23.65 33.29
C VAL A 84 4.24 -24.37 34.21
N LYS A 85 5.55 -24.15 34.02
CA LYS A 85 6.62 -24.75 34.82
C LYS A 85 7.32 -23.70 35.68
#